data_AF-X1DYB4-F1
#
_entry.id   AF-X1DYB4-F1
#
_cell.length_a   1.000
_cell.length_b   1.000
_cell.length_c   1.000
_cell.angle_alpha   90.00
_cell.angle_beta   90.00
_cell.angle_gamma   90.00
#
_symmetry.space_group_name_H-M   'P 1'
#
loop_
_entity.id
_entity.type
_entity.pdbx_description
1 polymer ?
#
loop_
_entity_poly.entity_id
_entity_poly.type
_entity_poly.pdbx_seq_one_letter_code
_entity_poly.pdbx_strand_id
1 'polypeptide(L)'
;RNTENYDVGGKHYKRVPRGYDKEHPLSELLMYNGLYASSPLIDPTIATTPKLLEICYEYSQIMAPLHHWIVNMRQNTIEPF
;
A
#
# COMPACT_ATOMS: atom_id res chain seq x y z
N ARG A 1 6.88 -16.43 -1.22
CA ARG A 1 5.48 -16.11 -1.57
C ARG A 1 5.53 -15.40 -2.90
N ASN A 2 4.79 -15.87 -3.91
CA ASN A 2 4.75 -15.20 -5.22
C ASN A 2 3.93 -13.91 -5.08
N THR A 3 4.48 -12.77 -5.49
CA THR A 3 3.84 -11.44 -5.40
C THR A 3 3.33 -10.95 -6.74
N GLU A 4 3.35 -11.80 -7.77
CA GLU A 4 2.74 -11.50 -9.07
C GLU A 4 1.27 -11.11 -8.87
N ASN A 5 0.88 -9.97 -9.45
CA ASN A 5 -0.46 -9.35 -9.37
C ASN A 5 -0.81 -8.64 -8.05
N TYR A 6 0.15 -8.42 -7.16
CA TYR A 6 0.01 -7.46 -6.07
C TYR A 6 0.61 -6.11 -6.50
N ASP A 7 0.02 -5.02 -6.03
CA ASP A 7 0.50 -3.67 -6.32
C ASP A 7 0.66 -2.85 -5.04
N VAL A 8 1.62 -1.92 -5.05
CA VAL A 8 1.82 -0.93 -3.98
C VAL A 8 1.48 0.44 -4.55
N GLY A 9 0.38 1.01 -4.05
CA GLY A 9 -0.19 2.24 -4.55
C GLY A 9 -0.07 3.42 -3.57
N GLY A 10 -0.71 4.53 -3.95
CA GLY A 10 -0.73 5.76 -3.15
C GLY A 10 -0.24 6.99 -3.89
N LYS A 11 0.28 6.84 -5.11
CA LYS A 11 0.60 7.95 -6.01
C LYS A 11 -0.70 8.64 -6.42
N HIS A 12 -0.81 9.91 -6.07
CA HIS A 12 -2.02 10.70 -6.29
C HIS A 12 -1.78 11.88 -7.23
N TYR A 13 -0.65 12.58 -7.06
CA TYR A 13 -0.33 13.74 -7.87
C TYR A 13 0.43 13.35 -9.15
N LYS A 14 0.16 14.07 -10.24
CA LYS A 14 0.87 13.90 -11.53
C LYS A 14 2.22 14.62 -11.59
N ARG A 15 2.47 15.55 -10.67
CA ARG A 15 3.70 16.34 -10.55
C ARG A 15 3.96 16.68 -9.09
N VAL A 16 5.20 17.04 -8.77
CA VAL A 16 5.59 17.57 -7.45
C VAL A 16 4.68 18.75 -7.08
N PRO A 17 4.07 18.77 -5.87
CA PRO A 17 3.21 19.85 -5.43
C PRO A 17 3.91 21.22 -5.46
N ARG A 18 3.13 22.28 -5.64
CA ARG A 18 3.66 23.66 -5.66
C ARG A 18 4.30 23.98 -4.30
N GLY A 19 5.47 24.62 -4.34
CA GLY A 19 6.21 25.05 -3.14
C GLY A 19 7.32 24.09 -2.72
N TYR A 20 7.44 22.93 -3.37
CA TYR A 20 8.54 21.98 -3.16
C TYR A 20 9.52 22.00 -4.32
N ASP A 21 10.79 21.71 -4.02
CA ASP A 21 11.84 21.55 -5.01
C ASP A 21 11.61 20.27 -5.84
N LYS A 22 11.62 20.42 -7.16
CA LYS A 22 11.42 19.32 -8.10
C LYS A 22 12.69 18.49 -8.26
N GLU A 23 13.86 19.09 -8.08
CA GLU A 23 15.16 18.44 -8.26
C GLU A 23 15.63 17.74 -6.97
N HIS A 24 14.88 17.87 -5.86
CA HIS A 24 15.20 17.18 -4.62
C HIS A 24 15.20 15.65 -4.85
N PRO A 25 16.19 14.89 -4.33
CA PRO A 25 16.30 13.44 -4.58
C PRO A 25 15.06 12.63 -4.19
N LEU A 26 14.25 13.14 -3.27
CA LEU A 26 13.01 12.52 -2.78
C LEU A 26 11.73 13.20 -3.28
N SER A 27 11.82 14.11 -4.26
CA SER A 27 10.68 14.90 -4.74
C SER A 27 9.52 14.04 -5.25
N GLU A 28 9.82 12.86 -5.81
CA GLU A 28 8.80 11.90 -6.26
C GLU A 28 7.92 11.38 -5.11
N LEU A 29 8.46 11.26 -3.89
CA LEU A 29 7.69 10.79 -2.72
C LEU A 29 6.57 11.76 -2.35
N LEU A 30 6.74 13.06 -2.63
CA LEU A 30 5.70 14.07 -2.39
C LEU A 30 4.48 13.93 -3.31
N MET A 31 4.58 13.08 -4.34
CA MET A 31 3.46 12.79 -5.24
C MET A 31 2.51 11.74 -4.65
N TYR A 32 2.87 11.14 -3.52
CA TYR A 32 2.08 10.15 -2.81
C TYR A 32 1.34 10.83 -1.65
N ASN A 33 0.03 10.61 -1.54
CA ASN A 33 -0.78 11.10 -0.40
C ASN A 33 -1.26 9.95 0.51
N GLY A 34 -0.77 8.76 0.26
CA GLY A 34 -1.03 7.54 1.01
C GLY A 34 -0.06 6.45 0.57
N LEU A 35 -0.11 5.32 1.28
CA LEU A 35 0.61 4.11 0.92
C LEU A 35 -0.28 2.92 1.25
N TYR A 36 -0.52 2.06 0.27
CA TYR A 36 -1.32 0.85 0.46
C TYR A 36 -0.82 -0.27 -0.44
N ALA A 37 -1.15 -1.51 -0.09
CA ALA A 37 -1.05 -2.65 -0.99
C ALA A 37 -2.44 -3.08 -1.45
N SER A 38 -2.56 -3.54 -2.69
CA SER A 38 -3.77 -4.15 -3.23
C SER A 38 -3.49 -5.58 -3.69
N SER A 39 -4.44 -6.46 -3.45
CA SER A 39 -4.41 -7.84 -3.89
C SER A 39 -4.91 -7.99 -5.33
N PRO A 40 -4.71 -9.15 -5.96
CA PRO A 40 -5.40 -9.50 -7.20
C PRO A 40 -6.92 -9.45 -7.03
N LEU A 41 -7.62 -9.35 -8.15
CA LEU A 41 -9.07 -9.48 -8.17
C LEU A 41 -9.48 -10.91 -7.79
N ILE A 42 -10.43 -11.00 -6.88
CA ILE A 42 -11.04 -12.27 -6.47
C ILE A 42 -12.13 -12.62 -7.49
N ASP A 43 -12.16 -13.88 -7.95
CA ASP A 43 -13.23 -14.39 -8.80
C ASP A 43 -14.59 -14.25 -8.08
N PRO A 44 -15.57 -13.51 -8.63
CA PRO A 44 -16.86 -13.31 -7.98
C PRO A 44 -17.63 -14.59 -7.67
N THR A 45 -17.39 -15.68 -8.42
CA THR A 45 -18.06 -16.97 -8.22
C THR A 45 -17.74 -17.60 -6.86
N ILE A 46 -16.61 -17.23 -6.24
CA ILE A 46 -16.20 -17.78 -4.96
C ILE A 46 -16.70 -16.96 -3.77
N ALA A 47 -17.31 -15.80 -4.01
CA ALA A 47 -17.72 -14.85 -2.96
C ALA A 47 -18.73 -15.42 -1.96
N THR A 48 -19.52 -16.41 -2.37
CA THR A 48 -20.51 -17.09 -1.50
C THR A 48 -20.03 -18.44 -1.00
N THR A 49 -18.73 -18.74 -1.14
CA THR A 49 -18.14 -20.02 -0.75
C THR A 49 -17.17 -19.85 0.42
N PRO A 50 -16.92 -20.90 1.23
CA PRO A 50 -15.92 -20.85 2.30
C PRO A 50 -14.50 -20.52 1.81
N LYS A 51 -14.18 -20.80 0.54
CA LYS A 51 -12.88 -20.51 -0.08
C LYS A 51 -12.54 -19.03 -0.08
N LEU A 52 -13.54 -18.14 -0.01
CA LEU A 52 -13.30 -16.71 0.10
C LEU A 52 -12.41 -16.38 1.30
N LEU A 53 -12.67 -17.01 2.45
CA LEU A 53 -11.91 -16.75 3.68
C LEU A 53 -10.44 -17.16 3.51
N GLU A 54 -10.19 -18.32 2.91
CA GLU A 54 -8.85 -18.84 2.66
C GLU A 54 -8.04 -17.89 1.76
N ILE A 55 -8.68 -17.39 0.69
CA ILE A 55 -8.06 -16.45 -0.26
C ILE A 55 -7.80 -15.09 0.40
N CYS A 56 -8.78 -14.53 1.12
CA CYS A 56 -8.60 -13.29 1.87
C CYS A 56 -7.46 -13.42 2.89
N TYR A 57 -7.36 -14.56 3.57
CA TYR A 57 -6.29 -14.83 4.52
C TYR A 57 -4.92 -14.89 3.83
N GLU A 58 -4.82 -15.62 2.72
CA GLU A 58 -3.57 -15.69 1.94
C GLU A 58 -3.13 -14.30 1.45
N TYR A 59 -4.06 -13.52 0.90
CA TYR A 59 -3.79 -12.18 0.39
C TYR A 59 -3.34 -11.25 1.52
N SER A 60 -4.02 -11.32 2.66
CA SER A 60 -3.66 -10.55 3.86
C SER A 60 -2.27 -10.93 4.37
N GLN A 61 -1.91 -12.22 4.35
CA GLN A 61 -0.58 -12.70 4.72
C GLN A 61 0.51 -12.18 3.80
N ILE A 62 0.24 -12.07 2.50
CA ILE A 62 1.18 -11.50 1.52
C ILE A 62 1.36 -9.99 1.73
N MET A 63 0.27 -9.26 2.00
CA MET A 63 0.31 -7.80 2.22
C MET A 63 0.72 -7.40 3.65
N ALA A 64 0.73 -8.34 4.60
CA ALA A 64 1.03 -8.10 6.02
C ALA A 64 2.35 -7.36 6.30
N PRO A 65 3.47 -7.60 5.58
CA PRO A 65 4.71 -6.86 5.84
C PRO A 65 4.54 -5.34 5.70
N LEU A 66 3.83 -4.87 4.66
CA LEU A 66 3.56 -3.44 4.48
C LEU A 66 2.64 -2.91 5.57
N HIS A 67 1.58 -3.65 5.90
CA HIS A 67 0.67 -3.28 7.00
C HIS A 67 1.46 -3.08 8.30
N HIS A 68 2.27 -4.06 8.69
CA HIS A 68 3.03 -4.01 9.93
C HIS A 68 4.02 -2.84 9.93
N TRP A 69 4.66 -2.55 8.79
CA TRP A 69 5.51 -1.38 8.65
C TRP A 69 4.74 -0.06 8.86
N ILE A 70 3.57 0.11 8.24
CA ILE A 70 2.73 1.31 8.42
C ILE A 70 2.31 1.48 9.88
N VAL A 71 1.88 0.39 10.53
CA VAL A 71 1.48 0.42 11.95
C VAL A 71 2.65 0.81 12.84
N ASN A 72 3.84 0.26 12.58
CA ASN A 72 5.06 0.59 13.30
C ASN A 72 5.45 2.07 13.13
N MET A 73 5.39 2.59 11.90
CA MET A 73 5.65 4.01 11.60
C MET A 73 4.73 4.94 12.39
N ARG A 74 3.43 4.60 12.50
CA ARG A 74 2.47 5.38 13.30
C ARG A 74 2.82 5.37 14.79
N GLN A 75 3.30 4.25 15.32
CA GLN A 75 3.62 4.09 16.73
C GLN A 75 4.95 4.76 17.10
N ASN A 76 5.88 4.84 16.15
CA ASN A 76 7.20 5.45 16.29
C ASN A 76 7.22 6.94 15.90
N THR A 77 6.09 7.64 16.02
CA THR A 77 6.05 9.07 15.69
C THR A 77 6.99 9.83 16.64
N ILE A 78 8.14 10.24 16.09
CA ILE A 78 9.03 11.26 16.62
C ILE A 78 8.22 12.57 16.65
N GLU A 79 8.32 13.30 17.76
CA GLU A 79 7.67 14.60 18.01
C GLU A 79 7.56 15.46 16.73
N PRO A 80 6.43 16.13 16.51
CA PRO A 80 6.24 16.97 15.33
C PRO A 80 7.32 18.04 15.28
N PHE A 81 8.09 18.06 14.19
CA PHE A 81 9.04 19.13 13.86
C PHE A 81 8.33 20.49 13.75
#